data_AF-A0A924TX01-F1
#
_entry.id   AF-A0A924TX01-F1
#
_cell.length_a   1.000
_cell.length_b   1.000
_cell.length_c   1.000
_cell.angle_alpha   90.00
_cell.angle_beta   90.00
_cell.angle_gamma   90.00
#
_symmetry.space_group_name_H-M   'P 1'
#
loop_
_entity.id
_entity.type
_entity.pdbx_description
1 polymer ?
#
loop_
_entity_poly.entity_id
_entity_poly.type
_entity_poly.pdbx_seq_one_letter_code
_entity_poly.pdbx_strand_id
1 'polypeptide(L)' 'MRILIANDDGYLAPGLAALVAAVQGLGQIVVIAPQQNASGTSNALSLNRPLQVFAV' A
#
# COMPACT_ATOMS: atom_id res chain seq x y z
N MET A 1 -10.31 4.30 -15.86
CA MET A 1 -9.03 4.63 -15.17
C MET A 1 -8.75 3.59 -14.10
N ARG A 2 -7.48 3.23 -13.87
CA ARG A 2 -7.06 2.31 -12.80
C ARG A 2 -6.14 3.08 -11.84
N ILE A 3 -6.37 2.96 -10.54
CA ILE A 3 -5.66 3.69 -9.49
C ILE A 3 -5.03 2.65 -8.55
N LEU A 4 -3.70 2.73 -8.37
CA LEU A 4 -2.97 1.96 -7.36
C LEU A 4 -2.64 2.89 -6.19
N ILE A 5 -2.99 2.47 -4.98
CA ILE A 5 -2.71 3.21 -3.74
C ILE A 5 -1.79 2.37 -2.86
N ALA A 6 -0.72 2.99 -2.37
CA ALA A 6 0.28 2.39 -1.50
C ALA A 6 0.76 3.41 -0.46
N ASN A 7 1.32 2.91 0.64
CA ASN A 7 1.98 3.69 1.68
C ASN A 7 3.12 2.88 2.32
N ASP A 8 3.89 3.51 3.19
CA ASP A 8 4.93 2.91 4.04
C ASP A 8 4.45 2.64 5.47
N ASP A 9 3.46 3.37 5.98
CA ASP A 9 2.91 3.17 7.34
C ASP A 9 2.21 1.82 7.56
N GLY A 10 1.86 1.11 6.48
CA GLY A 10 1.24 -0.21 6.48
C GLY A 10 -0.25 -0.23 6.15
N TYR A 11 -0.79 -1.43 5.88
CA TYR A 11 -2.14 -1.63 5.35
C TYR A 11 -3.28 -1.20 6.29
N LEU A 12 -3.02 -1.14 7.60
CA LEU A 12 -3.98 -0.68 8.62
C LEU A 12 -3.88 0.83 8.91
N ALA A 13 -3.03 1.57 8.20
CA ALA A 13 -2.86 2.99 8.46
C ALA A 13 -4.17 3.76 8.19
N PRO A 14 -4.63 4.61 9.12
CA PRO A 14 -5.89 5.35 8.95
C PRO A 14 -5.87 6.30 7.74
N GLY A 15 -4.69 6.86 7.41
CA GLY A 15 -4.51 7.71 6.23
C GLY A 15 -4.73 6.97 4.91
N LEU A 16 -4.40 5.67 4.84
CA LEU A 16 -4.62 4.85 3.66
C LEU A 16 -6.13 4.68 3.40
N ALA A 17 -6.90 4.38 4.45
CA ALA A 17 -8.36 4.28 4.36
C ALA A 17 -9.00 5.63 3.98
N ALA A 18 -8.51 6.73 4.56
CA ALA A 18 -8.98 8.07 4.23
C ALA A 18 -8.75 8.43 2.74
N LEU A 19 -7.57 8.09 2.20
CA LEU A 19 -7.25 8.32 0.80
C LEU A 19 -8.12 7.46 -0.13
N VAL A 20 -8.29 6.17 0.19
CA VAL A 20 -9.19 5.29 -0.56
C VAL A 20 -10.59 5.90 -0.62
N ALA A 21 -11.13 6.34 0.52
CA ALA A 21 -12.44 6.99 0.60
C ALA A 21 -12.52 8.25 -0.27
N ALA A 22 -11.49 9.10 -0.24
CA ALA A 22 -11.45 10.35 -0.99
C ALA A 22 -11.45 10.18 -2.52
N VAL A 23 -10.91 9.07 -3.03
CA VAL A 23 -10.81 8.79 -4.46
C VAL A 23 -11.83 7.77 -4.96
N GLN A 24 -12.78 7.35 -4.12
CA GLN A 24 -13.86 6.45 -4.54
C GLN A 24 -14.64 7.02 -5.72
N GLY A 25 -15.01 6.16 -6.66
CA GLY A 25 -15.77 6.54 -7.86
C GLY A 25 -14.94 7.16 -8.99
N LEU A 26 -13.67 7.51 -8.77
CA LEU A 26 -12.79 8.03 -9.82
C LEU A 26 -12.23 6.94 -10.74
N GLY A 27 -12.24 5.68 -10.31
CA GLY A 27 -11.78 4.54 -11.11
C GLY A 27 -11.75 3.22 -10.35
N GLN A 28 -11.18 2.20 -10.99
CA GLN A 28 -10.92 0.93 -10.31
C GLN A 28 -9.72 1.09 -9.38
N ILE A 29 -9.94 0.91 -8.08
CA ILE A 29 -8.92 1.07 -7.04
C ILE A 29 -8.31 -0.29 -6.69
N VAL A 30 -6.99 -0.33 -6.59
CA VAL A 30 -6.21 -1.44 -6.03
C VAL A 30 -5.35 -0.87 -4.91
N VAL A 31 -5.31 -1.53 -3.76
CA VAL A 31 -4.49 -1.12 -2.62
C VAL A 31 -3.43 -2.19 -2.37
N ILE A 32 -2.16 -1.78 -2.27
CA ILE A 32 -1.04 -2.64 -1.91
C ILE A 32 -0.20 -1.89 -0.88
N ALA A 33 -0.02 -2.48 0.30
CA ALA A 33 0.72 -1.86 1.39
C ALA A 33 1.48 -2.91 2.21
N PRO A 34 2.56 -2.52 2.92
CA PRO A 34 3.27 -3.38 3.86
C PRO A 34 2.37 -3.91 4.99
N GLN A 35 2.71 -5.08 5.54
CA GLN A 35 2.01 -5.63 6.70
C GLN A 35 2.20 -4.78 7.97
N GLN A 36 3.35 -4.11 8.09
CA GLN A 36 3.75 -3.29 9.24
C GLN A 36 4.36 -1.98 8.75
N ASN A 37 4.47 -1.01 9.66
CA ASN A 37 5.12 0.26 9.38
C ASN A 37 6.58 0.04 8.90
N ALA A 38 6.87 0.53 7.69
CA ALA A 38 8.17 0.51 7.03
C ALA A 38 8.80 1.91 6.94
N SER A 39 8.19 2.92 7.55
CA SER A 39 8.73 4.28 7.65
C SER A 39 10.07 4.25 8.39
N GLY A 40 11.08 4.87 7.81
CA GLY A 40 12.46 4.84 8.33
C GLY A 40 13.25 3.58 7.95
N THR A 41 12.68 2.66 7.17
CA THR A 41 13.45 1.59 6.52
C THR A 41 14.03 2.05 5.17
N SER A 42 14.90 1.25 4.56
CA SER A 42 15.45 1.54 3.25
C SER A 42 14.37 1.44 2.16
N ASN A 43 14.34 2.40 1.24
CA ASN A 43 13.47 2.39 0.05
C ASN A 43 14.05 1.59 -1.12
N ALA A 44 15.10 0.80 -0.89
CA ALA A 44 15.73 -0.02 -1.92
C ALA A 44 14.87 -1.23 -2.30
N LEU A 45 15.03 -1.70 -3.53
CA LEU A 45 14.36 -2.92 -4.00
C LEU A 45 14.93 -4.15 -3.29
N SER A 46 14.04 -5.03 -2.82
CA SER A 46 14.43 -6.36 -2.34
C SER A 46 14.78 -7.26 -3.52
N LEU A 47 16.08 -7.49 -3.76
CA LEU A 47 16.58 -8.32 -4.86
C LEU A 47 17.08 -9.70 -4.42
N ASN A 48 17.43 -9.84 -3.13
CA ASN A 48 18.14 -11.02 -2.61
C ASN A 48 17.24 -11.99 -1.84
N ARG A 49 15.94 -11.73 -1.78
CA ARG A 49 14.95 -12.58 -1.11
C ARG A 49 13.59 -12.48 -1.81
N PRO A 50 12.79 -13.56 -1.82
CA PRO A 50 11.44 -13.51 -2.36
C PRO A 50 10.53 -12.59 -1.54
N LEU A 51 9.55 -11.99 -2.20
CA LEU A 51 8.46 -11.24 -1.55
C LEU A 51 7.24 -12.15 -1.39
N GLN A 52 6.53 -11.98 -0.27
CA GLN A 52 5.25 -12.65 -0.01
C GLN A 52 4.14 -11.60 0.01
N VAL A 53 3.02 -11.92 -0.61
CA VAL A 53 1.84 -11.04 -0.68
C VAL A 53 0.63 -11.85 -0.21
N PHE A 54 -0.19 -11.23 0.63
CA PHE A 54 -1.40 -11.83 1.18
C PHE A 54 -2.59 -10.96 0.76
N ALA A 55 -3.70 -11.61 0.40
CA ALA A 55 -4.98 -10.93 0.21
C ALA A 55 -5.74 -10.97 1.54
N VAL A 56 -6.26 -9.82 1.96
CA VAL A 56 -7.04 -9.64 3.19
C VAL A 56 -8.43 -9.16 2.82
#